data_AF-K1Q057-F1
#
_entry.id   AF-K1Q057-F1
#
_cell.length_a   1.000
_cell.length_b   1.000
_cell.length_c   1.000
_cell.angle_alpha   90.00
_cell.angle_beta   90.00
_cell.angle_gamma   90.00
#
_symmetry.space_group_name_H-M   'P 1'
#
loop_
_entity.id
_entity.type
_entity.pdbx_description
1 polymer ?
#
loop_
_entity_poly.entity_id
_entity_poly.type
_entity_poly.pdbx_seq_one_letter_code
_entity_poly.pdbx_strand_id
1 'polypeptide(L)'
;MANPDGRHHVEKTKNYCWRGTSTGVDLDRNFGWEFGGKGSSKPESLVFQEITSDVSFDAFFSFHSGINHIYIPYSDTKSRQLKRVPDNIQEMLRLAAQLSRCTKYKYRFGTSHQLINYTADGTIFDYMAGIQKIPFSFTVELWGKQHQGMSCFDLFNPKSDELQKVVSNLHPLYINIIRYLSEWKSRNIAKMTNPYSERPSMVLGYMLLGITASVSAMICLHRKFRNCPKIYTHQRIVSLKTLSSSFPAKNL
;
A
#
# COMPACT_ATOMS: atom_id res chain seq x y z
N MET A 1 18.77 16.99 -4.45
CA MET A 1 18.09 17.48 -5.66
C MET A 1 17.69 16.27 -6.48
N ALA A 2 16.41 16.09 -6.83
CA ALA A 2 15.93 14.88 -7.52
C ALA A 2 16.14 14.89 -9.05
N ASN A 3 16.17 16.07 -9.68
CA ASN A 3 16.37 16.25 -11.12
C ASN A 3 17.53 17.23 -11.39
N PRO A 4 18.79 16.79 -11.24
CA PRO A 4 19.95 17.66 -11.42
C PRO A 4 20.09 18.16 -12.87
N ASP A 5 19.80 17.33 -13.86
CA ASP A 5 19.89 17.69 -15.28
C ASP A 5 18.87 18.77 -15.67
N GLY A 6 17.61 18.61 -15.23
CA GLY A 6 16.58 19.63 -15.42
C GLY A 6 16.94 20.93 -14.73
N ARG A 7 17.55 20.88 -13.54
CA ARG A 7 18.05 22.07 -12.85
C ARG A 7 19.14 22.77 -13.67
N HIS A 8 20.12 22.02 -14.16
CA HIS A 8 21.19 22.56 -15.01
C HIS A 8 20.63 23.22 -16.28
N HIS A 9 19.64 22.58 -16.92
CA HIS A 9 18.97 23.13 -18.10
C HIS A 9 18.31 24.49 -17.81
N VAL A 10 17.55 24.61 -16.71
CA VAL A 10 16.91 25.88 -16.30
C VAL A 10 17.95 26.96 -16.08
N GLU A 11 19.04 26.65 -15.36
CA GLU A 11 20.10 27.63 -15.05
C GLU A 11 20.83 28.14 -16.28
N LYS A 12 21.09 27.23 -17.24
CA LYS A 12 21.81 27.51 -18.48
C LYS A 12 20.96 28.28 -19.49
N THR A 13 19.70 27.87 -19.69
CA THR A 13 18.84 28.40 -20.75
C THR A 13 17.93 29.53 -20.32
N LYS A 14 17.71 29.71 -19.01
CA LYS A 14 16.69 30.59 -18.42
C LYS A 14 15.25 30.20 -18.81
N ASN A 15 15.03 28.97 -19.31
CA ASN A 15 13.70 28.42 -19.49
C ASN A 15 13.13 28.01 -18.13
N TYR A 16 12.58 28.98 -17.38
CA TYR A 16 12.01 28.75 -16.05
C TYR A 16 10.72 27.91 -16.05
N CYS A 17 10.19 27.60 -17.23
CA CYS A 17 9.05 26.70 -17.39
C CYS A 17 9.47 25.23 -17.60
N TRP A 18 10.77 24.94 -17.71
CA TRP A 18 11.26 23.58 -17.88
C TRP A 18 11.04 22.74 -16.60
N ARG A 19 10.37 21.60 -16.75
CA ARG A 19 10.03 20.68 -15.66
C ARG A 19 10.54 19.25 -15.87
N GLY A 20 11.07 18.96 -17.06
CA GLY A 20 11.50 17.62 -17.43
C GLY A 20 12.92 17.27 -16.98
N THR A 21 13.27 16.00 -17.09
CA THR A 21 14.65 15.47 -17.11
C THR A 21 15.43 15.97 -18.32
N SER A 22 16.68 15.57 -18.53
CA SER A 22 17.48 15.93 -19.72
C SER A 22 16.80 15.61 -21.05
N THR A 23 15.91 14.60 -21.08
CA THR A 23 15.14 14.22 -22.29
C THR A 23 13.70 14.73 -22.28
N GLY A 24 13.35 15.67 -21.39
CA GLY A 24 12.02 16.26 -21.32
C GLY A 24 10.93 15.39 -20.67
N VAL A 25 11.28 14.29 -20.00
CA VAL A 25 10.28 13.45 -19.29
C VAL A 25 9.96 14.07 -17.94
N ASP A 26 8.67 14.19 -17.64
CA ASP A 26 8.18 14.57 -16.31
C ASP A 26 8.44 13.43 -15.32
N LEU A 27 9.32 13.70 -14.36
CA LEU A 27 9.75 12.71 -13.38
C LEU A 27 8.59 12.24 -12.49
N ASP A 28 7.64 13.14 -12.18
CA ASP A 28 6.46 12.83 -11.38
C ASP A 28 5.31 12.25 -12.23
N ARG A 29 5.60 11.83 -13.46
CA ARG A 29 4.73 11.00 -14.31
C ARG A 29 5.49 9.78 -14.82
N ASN A 30 6.51 9.35 -14.09
CA ASN A 30 7.42 8.29 -14.51
C ASN A 30 7.61 7.24 -13.42
N PHE A 31 6.66 7.01 -12.52
CA PHE A 31 6.71 5.91 -11.56
C PHE A 31 5.70 4.82 -11.92
N GLY A 32 6.00 3.57 -11.57
CA GLY A 32 5.18 2.39 -11.89
C GLY A 32 3.87 2.25 -11.09
N TRP A 33 3.11 3.34 -10.94
CA TRP A 33 1.81 3.34 -10.27
C TRP A 33 0.71 3.79 -11.23
N GLU A 34 -0.10 2.82 -11.67
CA GLU A 34 -1.17 3.00 -12.66
C GLU A 34 -0.69 3.75 -13.92
N PHE A 35 0.61 3.62 -14.23
CA PHE A 35 1.26 4.21 -15.39
C PHE A 35 0.98 3.36 -16.62
N GLY A 36 0.56 4.00 -17.72
CA GLY A 36 0.18 3.31 -18.97
C GLY A 36 1.33 2.64 -19.75
N GLY A 37 2.50 2.44 -19.14
CA GLY A 37 3.69 1.86 -19.76
C GLY A 37 4.71 1.36 -18.74
N LYS A 38 5.98 1.22 -19.15
CA LYS A 38 7.07 0.87 -18.22
C LYS A 38 7.43 2.09 -17.37
N GLY A 39 6.97 2.10 -16.12
CA GLY A 39 7.33 3.12 -15.13
C GLY A 39 8.83 3.07 -14.82
N SER A 40 9.32 4.18 -14.27
CA SER A 40 10.68 4.38 -13.78
C SER A 40 11.75 4.17 -14.83
N SER A 41 11.47 4.63 -16.05
CA SER A 41 12.37 4.53 -17.20
C SER A 41 13.58 5.49 -17.16
N LYS A 42 13.68 6.32 -16.11
CA LYS A 42 14.70 7.37 -15.99
C LYS A 42 15.63 7.08 -14.81
N PRO A 43 16.93 7.31 -14.94
CA PRO A 43 17.89 7.04 -13.87
C PRO A 43 17.52 7.80 -12.59
N GLU A 44 16.98 9.01 -12.69
CA GLU A 44 16.51 9.79 -11.55
C GLU A 44 15.34 9.13 -10.81
N SER A 45 14.46 8.39 -11.49
CA SER A 45 13.39 7.61 -10.85
C SER A 45 13.91 6.33 -10.20
N LEU A 46 14.89 5.66 -10.84
CA LEU A 46 15.43 4.39 -10.38
C LEU A 46 16.07 4.49 -8.99
N VAL A 47 16.79 5.57 -8.71
CA VAL A 47 17.41 5.81 -7.38
C VAL A 47 16.37 5.72 -6.26
N PHE A 48 15.18 6.30 -6.45
CA PHE A 48 14.12 6.22 -5.45
C PHE A 48 13.54 4.81 -5.32
N GLN A 49 13.46 4.04 -6.40
CA GLN A 49 13.00 2.65 -6.33
C GLN A 49 13.99 1.76 -5.60
N GLU A 50 15.28 1.88 -5.92
CA GLU A 50 16.35 1.08 -5.32
C GLU A 50 16.42 1.35 -3.82
N ILE A 51 16.54 2.62 -3.42
CA ILE A 51 16.68 2.95 -1.99
C ILE A 51 15.46 2.54 -1.16
N THR A 52 14.24 2.65 -1.72
CA THR A 52 13.02 2.27 -1.01
C THR A 52 12.76 0.77 -1.01
N SER A 53 13.37 0.02 -1.94
CA SER A 53 13.36 -1.43 -1.92
C SER A 53 14.32 -2.01 -0.89
N ASP A 54 15.45 -1.32 -0.64
CA ASP A 54 16.48 -1.75 0.30
C ASP A 54 16.23 -1.28 1.74
N VAL A 55 15.57 -0.15 1.91
CA VAL A 55 15.37 0.50 3.22
C VAL A 55 13.88 0.71 3.49
N SER A 56 13.42 0.24 4.65
CA SER A 56 12.07 0.54 5.14
C SER A 56 12.00 1.96 5.70
N PHE A 57 11.24 2.82 5.04
CA PHE A 57 10.99 4.19 5.48
C PHE A 57 9.64 4.31 6.18
N ASP A 58 9.60 5.09 7.28
CA ASP A 58 8.34 5.44 7.93
C ASP A 58 7.56 6.47 7.12
N ALA A 59 8.26 7.34 6.39
CA ALA A 59 7.66 8.42 5.64
C ALA A 59 8.44 8.82 4.37
N PHE A 60 7.71 9.35 3.41
CA PHE A 60 8.18 9.94 2.16
C PHE A 60 7.48 11.29 1.92
N PHE A 61 8.25 12.31 1.59
CA PHE A 61 7.75 13.65 1.27
C PHE A 61 8.36 14.12 -0.05
N SER A 62 7.51 14.38 -1.04
CA SER A 62 7.89 15.07 -2.28
C SER A 62 7.56 16.56 -2.14
N PHE A 63 8.59 17.42 -2.16
CA PHE A 63 8.41 18.87 -2.06
C PHE A 63 8.37 19.52 -3.44
N HIS A 64 7.30 20.29 -3.67
CA HIS A 64 7.02 21.00 -4.93
C HIS A 64 6.70 22.47 -4.65
N SER A 65 6.37 23.22 -5.69
CA SER A 65 5.92 24.61 -5.64
C SER A 65 4.95 24.90 -6.78
N GLY A 66 4.11 25.91 -6.60
CA GLY A 66 3.12 26.42 -7.55
C GLY A 66 1.76 26.69 -6.88
N ILE A 67 1.51 26.07 -5.72
CA ILE A 67 0.31 26.25 -4.90
C ILE A 67 0.66 25.98 -3.43
N ASN A 68 -0.21 26.33 -2.47
CA ASN A 68 -0.01 25.97 -1.05
C ASN A 68 -0.90 24.79 -0.69
N HIS A 69 -0.56 23.57 -1.14
CA HIS A 69 -1.34 22.36 -0.88
C HIS A 69 -0.51 21.23 -0.27
N ILE A 70 -1.17 20.39 0.54
CA ILE A 70 -0.65 19.10 1.02
C ILE A 70 -1.54 17.99 0.47
N TYR A 71 -0.99 17.20 -0.43
CA TYR A 71 -1.68 16.11 -1.10
C TYR A 71 -1.41 14.77 -0.40
N ILE A 72 -2.48 14.04 -0.16
CA ILE A 72 -2.46 12.66 0.30
C ILE A 72 -2.85 11.77 -0.89
N PRO A 73 -2.17 10.62 -1.10
CA PRO A 73 -2.55 9.68 -2.15
C PRO A 73 -4.03 9.28 -2.07
N TYR A 74 -4.65 8.82 -3.16
CA TYR A 74 -4.04 8.64 -4.48
C TYR A 74 -4.47 9.76 -5.45
N SER A 75 -3.64 10.05 -6.45
CA SER A 75 -3.90 11.03 -7.52
C SER A 75 -4.17 10.42 -8.90
N ASP A 76 -3.92 9.13 -9.08
CA ASP A 76 -4.17 8.44 -10.34
C ASP A 76 -5.66 8.24 -10.70
N THR A 77 -5.89 8.03 -11.99
CA THR A 77 -7.21 7.89 -12.62
C THR A 77 -8.03 6.76 -12.04
N LYS A 78 -7.43 5.58 -11.84
CA LYS A 78 -8.15 4.38 -11.42
C LYS A 78 -8.51 4.44 -9.94
N SER A 79 -7.61 4.93 -9.10
CA SER A 79 -7.89 5.16 -7.69
C SER A 79 -8.99 6.20 -7.50
N ARG A 80 -9.16 7.16 -8.42
CA ARG A 80 -10.28 8.11 -8.40
C ARG A 80 -11.61 7.41 -8.61
N GLN A 81 -11.67 6.56 -9.63
CA GLN A 81 -12.87 5.79 -9.97
C GLN A 81 -13.24 4.82 -8.84
N LEU A 82 -12.23 4.14 -8.28
CA LEU A 82 -12.40 3.16 -7.21
C LEU A 82 -12.47 3.77 -5.80
N LYS A 83 -12.30 5.09 -5.67
CA LYS A 83 -12.20 5.82 -4.39
C LYS A 83 -11.18 5.20 -3.43
N ARG A 84 -10.02 4.78 -3.94
CA ARG A 84 -8.95 4.22 -3.10
C ARG A 84 -8.37 5.31 -2.20
N VAL A 85 -8.04 4.92 -0.98
CA VAL A 85 -7.32 5.74 -0.01
C VAL A 85 -6.22 4.89 0.64
N PRO A 86 -5.14 5.50 1.15
CA PRO A 86 -4.13 4.81 1.93
C PRO A 86 -4.71 4.21 3.22
N ASP A 87 -4.18 3.07 3.66
CA ASP A 87 -4.64 2.40 4.88
C ASP A 87 -4.49 3.30 6.13
N ASN A 88 -3.43 4.10 6.17
CA ASN A 88 -3.10 5.01 7.27
C ASN A 88 -3.69 6.44 7.11
N ILE A 89 -4.77 6.60 6.32
CA ILE A 89 -5.34 7.90 5.94
C ILE A 89 -5.63 8.82 7.13
N GLN A 90 -6.10 8.28 8.26
CA GLN A 90 -6.42 9.11 9.43
C GLN A 90 -5.19 9.76 10.06
N GLU A 91 -4.06 9.04 10.21
CA GLU A 91 -2.82 9.63 10.71
C GLU A 91 -2.25 10.62 9.69
N MET A 92 -2.37 10.32 8.38
CA MET A 92 -1.92 11.23 7.34
C MET A 92 -2.69 12.56 7.35
N LEU A 93 -4.01 12.52 7.54
CA LEU A 93 -4.84 13.72 7.69
C LEU A 93 -4.51 14.50 8.97
N ARG A 94 -4.24 13.81 10.08
CA ARG A 94 -3.80 14.46 11.34
C ARG A 94 -2.47 15.19 11.15
N LEU A 95 -1.49 14.54 10.53
CA LEU A 95 -0.20 15.16 10.23
C LEU A 95 -0.40 16.36 9.28
N ALA A 96 -1.12 16.21 8.17
CA ALA A 96 -1.36 17.30 7.23
C ALA A 96 -2.05 18.50 7.90
N ALA A 97 -3.02 18.27 8.78
CA ALA A 97 -3.67 19.32 9.56
C ALA A 97 -2.68 20.04 10.50
N GLN A 98 -1.78 19.29 11.14
CA GLN A 98 -0.73 19.88 12.00
C GLN A 98 0.26 20.70 11.18
N LEU A 99 0.70 20.22 10.01
CA LEU A 99 1.59 20.94 9.11
C LEU A 99 0.96 22.25 8.63
N SER A 100 -0.33 22.22 8.26
CA SER A 100 -1.08 23.42 7.89
C SER A 100 -1.19 24.45 9.01
N ARG A 101 -1.19 24.04 10.29
CA ARG A 101 -1.30 24.95 11.44
C ARG A 101 0.06 25.51 11.89
N CYS A 102 1.14 24.77 11.67
CA CYS A 102 2.46 25.13 12.18
C CYS A 102 3.21 26.13 11.29
N THR A 103 2.67 26.45 10.12
CA THR A 103 3.28 27.39 9.17
C THR A 103 2.41 28.63 9.02
N LYS A 104 3.04 29.74 8.60
CA LYS A 104 2.31 30.99 8.30
C LYS A 104 1.42 30.86 7.05
N TYR A 105 1.74 29.92 6.17
CA TYR A 105 1.00 29.65 4.94
C TYR A 105 -0.17 28.72 5.25
N LYS A 106 -1.39 29.16 4.95
CA LYS A 106 -2.58 28.31 5.10
C LYS A 106 -2.60 27.29 3.97
N TYR A 107 -2.10 26.09 4.23
CA TYR A 107 -2.17 24.98 3.28
C TYR A 107 -3.59 24.41 3.23
N ARG A 108 -4.15 24.20 2.03
CA ARG A 108 -5.28 23.25 1.91
C ARG A 108 -4.71 21.85 1.88
N PHE A 109 -5.39 20.91 2.53
CA PHE A 109 -4.91 19.54 2.63
C PHE A 109 -6.06 18.54 2.50
N GLY A 110 -5.73 17.32 2.09
CA GLY A 110 -6.71 16.26 1.84
C GLY A 110 -6.21 15.23 0.84
N THR A 111 -7.08 14.27 0.52
CA THR A 111 -6.80 13.33 -0.58
C THR A 111 -6.70 14.09 -1.90
N SER A 112 -5.82 13.65 -2.78
CA SER A 112 -5.52 14.36 -4.03
C SER A 112 -6.79 14.57 -4.86
N HIS A 113 -7.62 13.53 -5.02
CA HIS A 113 -8.89 13.60 -5.74
C HIS A 113 -9.90 14.62 -5.21
N GLN A 114 -9.81 15.00 -3.93
CA GLN A 114 -10.66 16.05 -3.35
C GLN A 114 -10.10 17.46 -3.56
N LEU A 115 -8.78 17.58 -3.76
CA LEU A 115 -8.10 18.87 -3.87
C LEU A 115 -7.83 19.31 -5.32
N ILE A 116 -7.63 18.36 -6.24
CA ILE A 116 -7.39 18.63 -7.67
C ILE A 116 -8.53 18.08 -8.53
N ASN A 117 -8.81 18.78 -9.63
CA ASN A 117 -9.88 18.42 -10.56
C ASN A 117 -9.41 17.46 -11.68
N TYR A 118 -8.12 17.25 -11.82
CA TYR A 118 -7.51 16.32 -12.79
C TYR A 118 -6.89 15.10 -12.08
N THR A 119 -6.51 14.09 -12.86
CA THR A 119 -5.82 12.88 -12.38
C THR A 119 -4.36 12.88 -12.84
N ALA A 120 -3.50 12.28 -12.03
CA ALA A 120 -2.06 12.23 -12.25
C ALA A 120 -1.56 10.80 -12.07
N ASP A 121 -1.37 10.11 -13.18
CA ASP A 121 -0.86 8.73 -13.18
C ASP A 121 0.67 8.74 -13.10
N GLY A 122 1.26 7.73 -12.47
CA GLY A 122 2.71 7.57 -12.37
C GLY A 122 3.42 8.58 -11.47
N THR A 123 2.73 9.13 -10.47
CA THR A 123 3.33 10.04 -9.47
C THR A 123 4.16 9.27 -8.45
N ILE A 124 5.20 9.92 -7.93
CA ILE A 124 6.14 9.28 -7.01
C ILE A 124 5.48 8.97 -5.67
N PHE A 125 4.69 9.90 -5.13
CA PHE A 125 4.07 9.75 -3.81
C PHE A 125 2.97 8.67 -3.81
N ASP A 126 2.26 8.48 -4.92
CA ASP A 126 1.32 7.36 -5.07
C ASP A 126 2.06 6.03 -5.16
N TYR A 127 3.20 5.97 -5.90
CA TYR A 127 4.05 4.78 -5.93
C TYR A 127 4.60 4.41 -4.56
N MET A 128 5.03 5.40 -3.77
CA MET A 128 5.55 5.18 -2.41
C MET A 128 4.48 4.62 -1.47
N ALA A 129 3.24 5.11 -1.56
CA ALA A 129 2.13 4.56 -0.76
C ALA A 129 1.64 3.20 -1.29
N GLY A 130 1.50 3.09 -2.60
CA GLY A 130 0.80 2.01 -3.26
C GLY A 130 1.65 0.75 -3.47
N ILE A 131 2.89 0.92 -3.92
CA ILE A 131 3.84 -0.18 -4.19
C ILE A 131 4.78 -0.39 -3.00
N GLN A 132 5.49 0.66 -2.57
CA GLN A 132 6.50 0.55 -1.50
C GLN A 132 5.88 0.46 -0.09
N LYS A 133 4.56 0.71 0.02
CA LYS A 133 3.81 0.63 1.28
C LYS A 133 4.39 1.52 2.40
N ILE A 134 4.98 2.67 2.04
CA ILE A 134 5.48 3.64 3.02
C ILE A 134 4.27 4.26 3.77
N PRO A 135 4.22 4.18 5.13
CA PRO A 135 3.02 4.55 5.89
C PRO A 135 2.56 6.00 5.77
N PHE A 136 3.50 6.92 5.52
CA PHE A 136 3.23 8.34 5.32
C PHE A 136 3.84 8.78 3.99
N SER A 137 3.02 9.00 2.97
CA SER A 137 3.49 9.51 1.68
C SER A 137 2.74 10.79 1.31
N PHE A 138 3.47 11.87 1.04
CA PHE A 138 2.85 13.16 0.73
C PHE A 138 3.53 13.85 -0.45
N THR A 139 2.74 14.60 -1.20
CA THR A 139 3.25 15.74 -1.99
C THR A 139 2.90 17.02 -1.25
N VAL A 140 3.91 17.87 -1.02
CA VAL A 140 3.76 19.16 -0.34
C VAL A 140 4.19 20.27 -1.30
N GLU A 141 3.22 21.03 -1.79
CA GLU A 141 3.45 22.21 -2.62
C GLU A 141 3.74 23.38 -1.68
N LEU A 142 5.02 23.71 -1.47
CA LEU A 142 5.50 24.59 -0.40
C LEU A 142 5.17 26.06 -0.61
N TRP A 143 5.00 26.49 -1.86
CA TRP A 143 4.83 27.89 -2.22
C TRP A 143 3.77 28.05 -3.30
N GLY A 144 2.87 29.00 -3.10
CA GLY A 144 2.01 29.56 -4.13
C GLY A 144 1.36 30.86 -3.65
N LYS A 145 1.37 31.88 -4.51
CA LYS A 145 0.53 33.09 -4.34
C LYS A 145 -0.51 33.11 -5.46
N GLN A 146 -1.64 33.79 -5.30
CA GLN A 146 -2.41 34.24 -6.46
C GLN A 146 -1.55 35.29 -7.19
N HIS A 147 -1.15 35.02 -8.43
CA HIS A 147 -0.37 35.95 -9.23
C HIS A 147 -1.17 36.41 -10.46
N GLN A 148 -0.94 37.66 -10.83
CA GLN A 148 -1.49 38.33 -12.02
C GLN A 148 -0.49 38.37 -13.19
N GLY A 149 0.70 37.75 -13.06
CA GLY A 149 1.79 37.78 -14.04
C GLY A 149 2.10 36.42 -14.71
N MET A 150 2.80 36.45 -15.86
CA MET A 150 2.93 35.33 -16.82
C MET A 150 4.23 34.50 -16.73
N SER A 151 5.16 34.77 -15.80
CA SER A 151 6.44 34.05 -15.77
C SER A 151 6.40 32.83 -14.85
N CYS A 152 6.87 31.66 -15.33
CA CYS A 152 6.97 30.45 -14.52
C CYS A 152 7.89 30.63 -13.30
N PHE A 153 8.88 31.54 -13.39
CA PHE A 153 9.76 31.82 -12.26
C PHE A 153 8.99 32.36 -11.06
N ASP A 154 8.12 33.35 -11.28
CA ASP A 154 7.33 33.99 -10.22
C ASP A 154 6.23 33.06 -9.66
N LEU A 155 5.71 32.16 -10.50
CA LEU A 155 4.75 31.13 -10.09
C LEU A 155 5.40 30.16 -9.08
N PHE A 156 6.63 29.72 -9.34
CA PHE A 156 7.29 28.68 -8.55
C PHE A 156 8.21 29.20 -7.44
N ASN A 157 8.56 30.50 -7.45
CA ASN A 157 9.52 31.06 -6.50
C ASN A 157 8.95 32.30 -5.81
N PRO A 158 9.31 32.54 -4.54
CA PRO A 158 9.16 33.87 -3.96
C PRO A 158 10.11 34.85 -4.65
N LYS A 159 9.82 36.15 -4.51
CA LYS A 159 10.81 37.18 -4.88
C LYS A 159 12.10 36.96 -4.10
N SER A 160 13.24 37.25 -4.73
CA SER A 160 14.56 36.95 -4.17
C SER A 160 14.81 37.63 -2.83
N ASP A 161 14.28 38.84 -2.62
CA ASP A 161 14.33 39.59 -1.36
C ASP A 161 13.45 38.98 -0.25
N GLU A 162 12.38 38.27 -0.60
CA GLU A 162 11.53 37.53 0.34
C GLU A 162 12.05 36.12 0.65
N LEU A 163 12.95 35.55 -0.16
CA LEU A 163 13.32 34.13 -0.12
C LEU A 163 13.70 33.63 1.28
N GLN A 164 14.60 34.33 1.98
CA GLN A 164 15.05 33.91 3.31
C GLN A 164 13.91 33.91 4.33
N LYS A 165 13.03 34.91 4.25
CA LYS A 165 11.83 34.99 5.10
C LYS A 165 10.87 33.85 4.81
N VAL A 166 10.67 33.49 3.53
CA VAL A 166 9.83 32.35 3.14
C VAL A 166 10.42 31.05 3.67
N VAL A 167 11.70 30.79 3.45
CA VAL A 167 12.39 29.60 3.96
C VAL A 167 12.30 29.49 5.48
N SER A 168 12.52 30.59 6.20
CA SER A 168 12.37 30.62 7.66
C SER A 168 10.95 30.29 8.12
N ASN A 169 9.91 30.73 7.40
CA ASN A 169 8.51 30.41 7.72
C ASN A 169 8.13 28.96 7.40
N LEU A 170 8.88 28.29 6.52
CA LEU A 170 8.69 26.87 6.19
C LEU A 170 9.41 25.95 7.18
N HIS A 171 10.44 26.42 7.88
CA HIS A 171 11.23 25.61 8.79
C HIS A 171 10.43 24.82 9.85
N PRO A 172 9.36 25.38 10.48
CA PRO A 172 8.52 24.63 11.41
C PRO A 172 7.88 23.37 10.83
N LEU A 173 7.69 23.30 9.51
CA LEU A 173 7.13 22.13 8.82
C LEU A 173 8.03 20.90 9.06
N TYR A 174 9.34 21.03 8.84
CA TYR A 174 10.30 19.93 9.02
C TYR A 174 10.36 19.44 10.47
N ILE A 175 10.39 20.36 11.44
CA ILE A 175 10.40 20.02 12.87
C ILE A 175 9.12 19.25 13.23
N ASN A 176 7.97 19.69 12.73
CA ASN A 176 6.70 19.03 13.02
C ASN A 176 6.57 17.66 12.34
N ILE A 177 7.10 17.47 11.13
CA ILE A 177 7.18 16.15 10.50
C ILE A 177 7.95 15.19 11.40
N ILE A 178 9.20 15.54 11.76
CA ILE A 178 10.08 14.64 12.51
C ILE A 178 9.46 14.30 13.87
N ARG A 179 8.96 15.31 14.59
CA ARG A 179 8.32 15.11 15.89
C ARG A 179 7.11 14.19 15.80
N TYR A 180 6.21 14.44 14.84
CA TYR A 180 5.00 13.63 14.68
C TYR A 180 5.34 12.17 14.35
N LEU A 181 6.27 11.95 13.42
CA LEU A 181 6.69 10.60 13.03
C LEU A 181 7.37 9.87 14.19
N SER A 182 8.22 10.56 14.97
CA SER A 182 8.85 9.99 16.16
C SER A 182 7.80 9.56 17.19
N GLU A 183 6.82 10.42 17.48
CA GLU A 183 5.74 10.09 18.43
C GLU A 183 4.86 8.94 17.91
N TRP A 184 4.50 8.96 16.63
CA TRP A 184 3.75 7.89 15.99
C TRP A 184 4.51 6.56 16.08
N LYS A 185 5.80 6.55 15.76
CA LYS A 185 6.62 5.34 15.79
C LYS A 185 6.71 4.76 17.20
N SER A 186 6.97 5.60 18.21
CA SER A 186 6.99 5.18 19.61
C SER A 186 5.66 4.56 20.06
N ARG A 187 4.51 5.15 19.67
CA ARG A 187 3.18 4.58 19.97
C ARG A 187 2.96 3.22 19.31
N ASN A 188 3.41 3.03 18.08
CA ASN A 188 3.19 1.78 17.35
C ASN A 188 4.15 0.67 17.81
N ILE A 189 5.39 0.99 18.14
CA ILE A 189 6.31 0.04 18.78
C ILE A 189 5.72 -0.43 20.11
N ALA A 190 5.24 0.50 20.95
CA ALA A 190 4.64 0.15 22.24
C ALA A 190 3.40 -0.78 22.10
N LYS A 191 2.61 -0.61 21.03
CA LYS A 191 1.49 -1.51 20.71
C LYS A 191 1.97 -2.91 20.28
N MET A 192 3.00 -2.98 19.43
CA MET A 192 3.59 -4.25 18.99
C MET A 192 4.26 -5.01 20.14
N THR A 193 4.88 -4.31 21.08
CA THR A 193 5.57 -4.92 22.23
C THR A 193 4.64 -5.21 23.41
N ASN A 194 3.36 -4.80 23.35
CA ASN A 194 2.38 -5.11 24.39
C ASN A 194 1.54 -6.33 23.97
N PRO A 195 1.89 -7.55 24.42
CA PRO A 195 1.19 -8.79 24.04
C PRO A 195 -0.27 -8.87 24.50
N TYR A 196 -0.77 -7.87 25.23
CA TYR A 196 -2.16 -7.78 25.68
C TYR A 196 -3.03 -6.85 24.84
N SER A 197 -2.48 -6.14 23.85
CA SER A 197 -3.20 -5.12 23.07
C SER A 197 -4.17 -5.70 22.05
N GLU A 198 -3.87 -6.86 21.47
CA GLU A 198 -4.77 -7.60 20.60
C GLU A 198 -4.87 -9.01 21.14
N ARG A 199 -5.97 -9.31 21.84
CA ARG A 199 -6.27 -10.70 22.20
C ARG A 199 -6.21 -11.50 20.90
N PRO A 200 -5.42 -12.58 20.81
CA PRO A 200 -5.47 -13.44 19.64
C PRO A 200 -6.94 -13.80 19.40
N SER A 201 -7.38 -13.66 18.15
CA SER A 201 -8.77 -13.94 17.79
C SER A 201 -9.12 -15.33 18.31
N MET A 202 -9.97 -15.38 19.34
CA MET A 202 -10.44 -16.63 19.93
C MET A 202 -11.03 -17.53 18.86
N VAL A 203 -11.54 -16.94 17.76
CA VAL A 203 -12.01 -17.63 16.57
C VAL A 203 -10.92 -18.49 15.93
N LEU A 204 -9.70 -17.97 15.73
CA LEU A 204 -8.60 -18.76 15.16
C LEU A 204 -8.22 -19.92 16.09
N GLY A 205 -8.21 -19.67 17.41
CA GLY A 205 -7.99 -20.69 18.43
C GLY A 205 -9.04 -21.81 18.36
N TYR A 206 -10.33 -21.45 18.32
CA TYR A 206 -11.43 -22.41 18.20
C TYR A 206 -11.44 -23.15 16.86
N MET A 207 -11.05 -22.50 15.76
CA MET A 207 -10.92 -23.14 14.44
C MET A 207 -9.81 -24.19 14.44
N LEU A 208 -8.64 -23.88 15.00
CA LEU A 208 -7.54 -24.84 15.13
C LEU A 208 -7.92 -26.01 16.04
N LEU A 209 -8.57 -25.74 17.17
CA LEU A 209 -9.10 -26.78 18.07
C LEU A 209 -10.12 -27.67 17.36
N GLY A 210 -11.04 -27.09 16.60
CA GLY A 210 -12.00 -27.82 15.77
C GLY A 210 -11.32 -28.74 14.76
N ILE A 211 -10.34 -28.23 14.01
CA ILE A 211 -9.57 -29.02 13.04
C ILE A 211 -8.84 -30.18 13.74
N THR A 212 -8.16 -29.93 14.85
CA THR A 212 -7.45 -30.99 15.59
C THR A 212 -8.39 -32.07 16.12
N ALA A 213 -9.58 -31.69 16.62
CA ALA A 213 -10.60 -32.64 17.08
C ALA A 213 -11.15 -33.48 15.92
N SER A 214 -11.46 -32.86 14.77
CA SER A 214 -11.95 -33.55 13.57
C SER A 214 -10.93 -34.54 13.01
N VAL A 215 -9.65 -34.14 12.90
CA VAL A 215 -8.58 -35.03 12.44
C VAL A 215 -8.39 -36.20 13.40
N SER A 216 -8.41 -35.96 14.71
CA SER A 216 -8.30 -37.00 15.73
C SER A 216 -9.46 -37.99 15.67
N ALA A 217 -10.69 -37.50 15.50
CA ALA A 217 -11.87 -38.34 15.32
C ALA A 217 -11.79 -39.19 14.05
N MET A 218 -11.34 -38.62 12.92
CA MET A 218 -11.13 -39.36 11.68
C MET A 218 -10.09 -40.46 11.83
N ILE A 219 -8.98 -40.19 12.53
CA ILE A 219 -7.94 -41.21 12.79
C ILE A 219 -8.49 -42.34 13.66
N CYS A 220 -9.25 -42.01 14.71
CA CYS A 220 -9.88 -43.01 15.58
C CYS A 220 -10.91 -43.87 14.83
N LEU A 221 -11.76 -43.25 14.01
CA LEU A 221 -12.73 -43.96 13.17
C LEU A 221 -12.03 -44.86 12.15
N HIS A 222 -11.01 -44.35 11.46
CA HIS A 222 -10.23 -45.12 10.49
C HIS A 222 -9.53 -46.33 11.13
N ARG A 223 -8.96 -46.17 12.34
CA ARG A 223 -8.37 -47.28 13.11
C ARG A 223 -9.43 -48.32 13.51
N LYS A 224 -10.63 -47.89 13.90
CA LYS A 224 -11.73 -48.78 14.27
C LYS A 224 -12.25 -49.59 13.07
N PHE A 225 -12.36 -48.97 11.90
CA PHE A 225 -12.76 -49.64 10.67
C PHE A 225 -11.71 -50.62 10.14
N ARG A 226 -10.43 -50.35 10.36
CA ARG A 226 -9.33 -51.26 9.95
C ARG A 226 -9.22 -52.52 10.84
N ASN A 227 -9.77 -52.47 12.05
CA ASN A 227 -9.80 -53.59 12.99
C ASN A 227 -11.11 -54.40 12.98
N CYS A 228 -12.02 -54.16 12.02
CA CYS A 228 -13.13 -55.08 11.79
C CYS A 228 -12.59 -56.40 11.20
N PRO A 229 -12.83 -57.56 11.84
CA PRO A 229 -12.42 -58.84 11.29
C PRO A 229 -13.14 -59.05 9.96
N LYS A 230 -12.39 -59.40 8.90
CA LYS A 230 -12.94 -59.83 7.62
C LYS A 230 -13.96 -60.95 7.89
N ILE A 231 -15.21 -60.73 7.49
CA ILE A 231 -16.26 -61.74 7.52
C ILE A 231 -15.81 -62.87 6.60
N TYR A 232 -15.40 -64.00 7.18
CA TYR A 232 -15.14 -65.24 6.46
C TYR A 232 -16.44 -65.68 5.79
N THR A 233 -16.44 -65.76 4.46
CA THR A 233 -17.51 -66.40 3.69
C THR A 233 -17.42 -67.92 3.89
N HIS A 234 -18.37 -68.48 4.64
CA HIS A 234 -18.55 -69.93 4.72
C HIS A 234 -19.02 -70.44 3.35
N GLN A 235 -18.12 -71.01 2.54
CA GLN A 235 -18.52 -71.79 1.37
C GLN A 235 -19.10 -73.12 1.85
N ARG A 236 -20.40 -73.34 1.60
CA ARG A 236 -21.10 -74.60 1.86
C ARG A 236 -20.81 -75.55 0.69
N ILE A 237 -19.96 -76.55 0.91
CA ILE A 237 -19.77 -77.66 -0.03
C ILE A 237 -20.95 -78.63 0.18
N VAL A 238 -21.80 -78.80 -0.83
CA VAL A 238 -22.89 -79.79 -0.82
C VAL A 238 -22.41 -81.04 -1.56
N SER A 239 -22.29 -82.14 -0.84
CA SER A 239 -21.95 -83.46 -1.37
C SER A 239 -23.21 -84.11 -1.97
N LEU A 240 -23.23 -84.28 -3.29
CA LEU A 240 -24.24 -85.07 -4.01
C LEU A 240 -23.66 -86.44 -4.30
N LYS A 241 -23.76 -87.38 -3.35
CA LYS A 241 -23.59 -88.81 -3.59
C LYS A 241 -24.35 -89.59 -2.52
N THR A 242 -24.97 -90.68 -2.96
CA THR A 242 -25.76 -91.69 -2.21
C THR A 242 -27.14 -91.22 -1.72
N LEU A 243 -28.24 -91.48 -2.46
CA LEU A 243 -28.96 -92.77 -2.65
C LEU A 243 -29.68 -93.19 -1.35
N SER A 244 -30.90 -93.73 -1.31
CA SER A 244 -31.88 -94.20 -2.29
C SER A 244 -33.07 -94.78 -1.49
N SER A 245 -34.09 -95.24 -2.20
CA SER A 245 -35.22 -96.10 -1.77
C SER A 245 -36.47 -95.32 -1.32
N SER A 246 -37.69 -95.53 -1.82
CA SER A 246 -38.25 -96.37 -2.89
C SER A 246 -39.67 -95.89 -3.19
N PHE A 247 -40.04 -95.77 -4.48
CA PHE A 247 -41.35 -95.92 -5.20
C PHE A 247 -42.71 -95.67 -4.47
N PRO A 248 -43.82 -95.26 -5.17
CA PRO A 248 -44.19 -95.70 -6.52
C PRO A 248 -44.83 -94.62 -7.45
N ALA A 249 -45.24 -95.11 -8.62
CA ALA A 249 -45.71 -94.41 -9.80
C ALA A 249 -47.19 -93.96 -9.78
N LYS A 250 -47.46 -92.93 -10.60
CA LYS A 250 -48.63 -92.66 -11.46
C LYS A 250 -50.06 -92.88 -10.93
N ASN A 251 -50.90 -91.84 -11.04
CA ASN A 251 -51.95 -91.74 -12.08
C ASN A 251 -52.83 -90.48 -11.93
N LEU A 252 -53.26 -89.98 -13.10
CA LEU A 252 -54.26 -88.93 -13.43
C LEU A 252 -53.82 -87.48 -13.32
#